data_AF-A0A161X709-F1
#
_entry.id   AF-A0A161X709-F1
#
_cell.length_a   1.000
_cell.length_b   1.000
_cell.length_c   1.000
_cell.angle_alpha   90.00
_cell.angle_beta   90.00
_cell.angle_gamma   90.00
#
_symmetry.space_group_name_H-M   'P 1'
#
loop_
_entity.id
_entity.type
_entity.pdbx_description
1 polymer ?
#
loop_
_entity_poly.entity_id
_entity_poly.type
_entity_poly.pdbx_seq_one_letter_code
_entity_poly.pdbx_strand_id
1 'polypeptide(L)'
;MSETQAASADIPVTTSQEPVAQTVDSLPEWAREKLTKANNEAAKYRNEKNDAVSAAKAEALTEYEAKLAAEAEKLAALQTKYTAKELELLKLKAALTAEIPGQSAIEFASLLQGGTEDEIATHAKAVKALFGKTETKDRPTDPTQGTGNVLPLNGDPLLEMVKRVVGA
;
A
#
# COMPACT_ATOMS: atom_id res chain seq x y z
N MET A 1 -14.25 -99.59 37.73
CA MET A 1 -14.82 -98.23 37.63
C MET A 1 -13.66 -97.28 37.37
N SER A 2 -13.27 -96.81 36.20
CA SER A 2 -13.56 -97.01 34.78
C SER A 2 -12.35 -96.32 34.11
N GLU A 3 -11.51 -97.06 33.40
CA GLU A 3 -11.46 -97.11 31.94
C GLU A 3 -10.96 -95.82 31.27
N THR A 4 -9.74 -95.96 30.76
CA THR A 4 -9.01 -95.14 29.79
C THR A 4 -9.88 -94.65 28.63
N GLN A 5 -9.72 -93.39 28.23
CA GLN A 5 -9.98 -93.01 26.85
C GLN A 5 -8.89 -92.07 26.34
N ALA A 6 -7.92 -92.69 25.66
CA ALA A 6 -7.10 -92.03 24.67
C ALA A 6 -7.98 -91.71 23.46
N ALA A 7 -8.04 -90.43 23.09
CA ALA A 7 -8.60 -90.00 21.81
C ALA A 7 -7.43 -89.66 20.87
N SER A 8 -7.06 -90.67 20.09
CA SER A 8 -6.30 -90.52 18.84
C SER A 8 -7.27 -90.22 17.70
N ALA A 9 -6.75 -89.55 16.66
CA ALA A 9 -7.35 -89.26 15.35
C ALA A 9 -8.44 -88.16 15.36
N ASP A 10 -8.43 -87.15 14.51
CA ASP A 10 -7.91 -87.04 13.15
C ASP A 10 -7.76 -85.54 12.86
N ILE A 11 -6.56 -85.06 12.55
CA ILE A 11 -6.40 -83.70 12.01
C ILE A 11 -6.59 -83.87 10.51
N PRO A 12 -7.66 -83.35 9.88
CA PRO A 12 -7.69 -83.32 8.44
C PRO A 12 -6.52 -82.46 7.99
N VAL A 13 -5.59 -83.11 7.28
CA VAL A 13 -4.55 -82.47 6.49
C VAL A 13 -5.25 -81.51 5.54
N THR A 14 -5.32 -80.23 5.92
CA THR A 14 -5.57 -79.16 4.97
C THR A 14 -4.36 -79.13 4.06
N THR A 15 -4.49 -79.83 2.93
CA THR A 15 -3.64 -79.66 1.75
C THR A 15 -3.48 -78.16 1.53
N SER A 16 -2.29 -77.65 1.84
CA SER A 16 -1.85 -76.35 1.39
C SER A 16 -1.71 -76.43 -0.12
N GLN A 17 -2.81 -76.16 -0.84
CA GLN A 17 -2.72 -75.75 -2.23
C GLN A 17 -2.05 -74.37 -2.22
N GLU A 18 -0.77 -74.35 -2.60
CA GLU A 18 -0.12 -73.15 -3.10
C GLU A 18 -1.07 -72.48 -4.12
N PRO A 19 -1.31 -71.17 -4.06
CA PRO A 19 -2.04 -70.49 -5.10
C PRO A 19 -1.17 -70.54 -6.35
N VAL A 20 -1.40 -71.52 -7.23
CA VAL A 20 -0.92 -71.48 -8.60
C VAL A 20 -1.38 -70.15 -9.18
N ALA A 21 -0.43 -69.23 -9.35
CA ALA A 21 -0.69 -67.94 -9.94
C ALA A 21 -1.26 -68.19 -11.35
N GLN A 22 -2.57 -68.06 -11.49
CA GLN A 22 -3.23 -68.07 -12.80
C GLN A 22 -2.75 -66.80 -13.50
N THR A 23 -1.71 -66.94 -14.31
CA THR A 23 -1.20 -65.86 -15.14
C THR A 23 -2.24 -65.53 -16.20
N VAL A 24 -2.25 -64.29 -16.69
CA VAL A 24 -3.21 -63.85 -17.72
C VAL A 24 -3.15 -64.76 -18.96
N ASP A 25 -2.00 -65.40 -19.19
CA ASP A 25 -1.75 -66.35 -20.28
C ASP A 25 -2.43 -67.72 -20.11
N SER A 26 -2.85 -68.10 -18.90
CA SER A 26 -3.59 -69.36 -18.68
C SER A 26 -5.10 -69.21 -18.92
N LEU A 27 -5.59 -68.01 -19.27
CA LEU A 27 -7.00 -67.77 -19.56
C LEU A 27 -7.35 -68.11 -21.02
N PRO A 28 -8.59 -68.57 -21.29
CA PRO A 28 -9.08 -68.78 -22.65
C PRO A 28 -9.09 -67.47 -23.46
N GLU A 29 -8.93 -67.57 -24.78
CA GLU A 29 -8.76 -66.42 -25.69
C GLU A 29 -9.82 -65.33 -25.50
N TRP A 30 -11.10 -65.72 -25.42
CA TRP A 30 -12.21 -64.80 -25.22
C TRP A 30 -12.12 -63.99 -23.92
N ALA A 31 -11.52 -64.57 -22.87
CA ALA A 31 -11.35 -63.91 -21.58
C ALA A 31 -10.14 -62.95 -21.62
N ARG A 32 -9.06 -63.32 -22.32
CA ARG A 32 -7.91 -62.43 -22.55
C ARG A 32 -8.27 -61.22 -23.40
N GLU A 33 -9.05 -61.42 -24.46
CA GLU A 33 -9.56 -60.34 -25.31
C GLU A 33 -10.45 -59.37 -24.53
N LYS A 34 -11.39 -59.90 -23.73
CA LYS A 34 -12.28 -59.08 -22.89
C LYS A 34 -11.50 -58.28 -21.85
N LEU A 35 -10.49 -58.88 -21.22
CA LEU A 35 -9.63 -58.21 -20.25
C LEU A 35 -8.80 -57.11 -20.90
N THR A 36 -8.20 -57.39 -22.06
CA THR A 36 -7.45 -56.40 -22.84
C THR A 36 -8.33 -55.22 -23.24
N LYS A 37 -9.55 -55.50 -23.72
CA LYS A 37 -10.53 -54.46 -24.06
C LYS A 37 -10.90 -53.60 -22.85
N ALA A 38 -11.23 -54.22 -21.71
CA ALA A 38 -11.56 -53.50 -20.48
C ALA A 38 -10.37 -52.66 -19.96
N ASN A 39 -9.15 -53.18 -20.07
CA ASN A 39 -7.94 -52.46 -19.69
C ASN A 39 -7.68 -51.25 -20.61
N ASN A 40 -7.86 -51.41 -21.92
CA ASN A 40 -7.73 -50.33 -22.89
C ASN A 40 -8.78 -49.25 -22.69
N GLU A 41 -10.03 -49.63 -22.42
CA GLU A 41 -11.11 -48.69 -22.09
C GLU A 41 -10.80 -47.95 -20.78
N ALA A 42 -10.36 -48.66 -19.74
CA ALA A 42 -9.96 -48.03 -18.47
C ALA A 42 -8.75 -47.09 -18.64
N ALA A 43 -7.77 -47.45 -19.47
CA ALA A 43 -6.63 -46.59 -19.79
C ALA A 43 -7.07 -45.34 -20.55
N LYS A 44 -7.98 -45.48 -21.52
CA LYS A 44 -8.58 -44.37 -22.25
C LYS A 44 -9.29 -43.40 -21.29
N TYR A 45 -10.16 -43.89 -20.41
CA TYR A 45 -10.85 -43.04 -19.44
C TYR A 45 -9.90 -42.36 -18.45
N ARG A 46 -8.81 -43.03 -18.05
CA ARG A 46 -7.78 -42.39 -17.21
C ARG A 46 -7.11 -41.23 -17.93
N ASN A 47 -6.75 -41.41 -19.21
CA ASN A 47 -6.13 -40.37 -20.01
C ASN A 47 -7.10 -39.21 -20.25
N GLU A 48 -8.34 -39.49 -20.69
CA GLU A 48 -9.37 -38.46 -20.90
C GLU A 48 -9.65 -37.65 -19.63
N LYS A 49 -9.71 -38.31 -18.47
CA LYS A 49 -9.85 -37.62 -17.19
C LYS A 49 -8.64 -36.75 -16.87
N ASN A 50 -7.44 -37.26 -17.07
CA ASN A 50 -6.20 -36.50 -16.79
C ASN A 50 -6.09 -35.29 -17.73
N ASP A 51 -6.41 -35.47 -19.01
CA ASP A 51 -6.41 -34.41 -20.01
C ASP A 51 -7.46 -33.34 -19.69
N ALA A 52 -8.68 -33.75 -19.33
CA ALA A 52 -9.74 -32.83 -18.91
C ALA A 52 -9.35 -32.03 -17.64
N VAL A 53 -8.75 -32.69 -16.65
CA VAL A 53 -8.26 -32.02 -15.43
C VAL A 53 -7.10 -31.09 -15.73
N SER A 54 -6.19 -31.48 -16.62
CA SER A 54 -5.06 -30.64 -17.03
C SER A 54 -5.54 -29.41 -17.80
N ALA A 55 -6.48 -29.58 -18.73
CA ALA A 55 -7.10 -28.49 -19.48
C ALA A 55 -7.83 -27.51 -18.54
N ALA A 56 -8.67 -28.03 -17.64
CA ALA A 56 -9.39 -27.20 -16.67
C ALA A 56 -8.45 -26.42 -15.74
N LYS A 57 -7.34 -27.04 -15.31
CA LYS A 57 -6.31 -26.36 -14.51
C LYS A 57 -5.59 -25.28 -15.32
N ALA A 58 -5.24 -25.55 -16.57
CA ALA A 58 -4.58 -24.57 -17.43
C ALA A 58 -5.48 -23.35 -17.67
N GLU A 59 -6.75 -23.57 -18.01
CA GLU A 59 -7.74 -22.50 -18.18
C GLU A 59 -7.91 -21.69 -16.89
N ALA A 60 -8.11 -22.36 -15.75
CA ALA A 60 -8.25 -21.69 -14.47
C ALA A 60 -7.00 -20.86 -14.12
N LEU A 61 -5.80 -21.42 -14.29
CA LEU A 61 -4.55 -20.70 -14.03
C LEU A 61 -4.45 -19.45 -14.91
N THR A 62 -4.71 -19.56 -16.22
CA THR A 62 -4.66 -18.40 -17.11
C THR A 62 -5.67 -17.31 -16.73
N GLU A 63 -6.89 -17.69 -16.35
CA GLU A 63 -7.92 -16.74 -15.92
C GLU A 63 -7.56 -16.07 -14.59
N TYR A 64 -7.05 -16.83 -13.62
CA TYR A 64 -6.64 -16.29 -12.33
C TYR A 64 -5.38 -15.44 -12.43
N GLU A 65 -4.39 -15.82 -13.25
CA GLU A 65 -3.19 -15.02 -13.51
C GLU A 65 -3.57 -13.68 -14.16
N ALA A 66 -4.46 -13.68 -15.14
CA ALA A 66 -4.95 -12.46 -15.76
C ALA A 66 -5.69 -11.56 -14.75
N LYS A 67 -6.55 -12.14 -13.90
CA LYS A 67 -7.25 -11.40 -12.83
C LYS A 67 -6.28 -10.87 -11.79
N LEU A 68 -5.29 -11.64 -11.38
CA LEU A 68 -4.27 -11.24 -10.42
C LEU A 68 -3.41 -10.10 -10.97
N ALA A 69 -3.00 -10.17 -12.23
CA ALA A 69 -2.28 -9.09 -12.89
C ALA A 69 -3.12 -7.81 -12.93
N ALA A 70 -4.38 -7.90 -13.35
CA ALA A 70 -5.29 -6.75 -13.38
C ALA A 70 -5.54 -6.15 -11.99
N GLU A 71 -5.72 -6.97 -10.95
CA GLU A 71 -5.87 -6.49 -9.58
C GLU A 71 -4.56 -5.92 -9.02
N ALA A 72 -3.42 -6.48 -9.36
CA ALA A 72 -2.12 -5.94 -8.97
C ALA A 72 -1.88 -4.55 -9.58
N GLU A 73 -2.23 -4.36 -10.86
CA GLU A 73 -2.18 -3.04 -11.52
C GLU A 73 -3.13 -2.03 -10.86
N LYS A 74 -4.37 -2.44 -10.54
CA LYS A 74 -5.31 -1.58 -9.82
C LYS A 74 -4.79 -1.21 -8.44
N LEU A 75 -4.24 -2.17 -7.70
CA LEU A 75 -3.69 -1.96 -6.36
C LEU A 75 -2.51 -0.99 -6.43
N ALA A 76 -1.58 -1.20 -7.36
CA ALA A 76 -0.46 -0.29 -7.57
C ALA A 76 -0.94 1.15 -7.89
N ALA A 77 -1.91 1.29 -8.79
CA ALA A 77 -2.49 2.59 -9.12
C ALA A 77 -3.21 3.24 -7.92
N LEU A 78 -3.90 2.45 -7.10
CA LEU A 78 -4.58 2.92 -5.90
C LEU A 78 -3.57 3.34 -4.82
N GLN A 79 -2.48 2.60 -4.66
CA GLN A 79 -1.40 2.93 -3.73
C GLN A 79 -0.71 4.25 -4.12
N THR A 80 -0.46 4.47 -5.41
CA THR A 80 0.07 5.76 -5.89
C THR A 80 -0.90 6.91 -5.61
N LYS A 81 -2.20 6.72 -5.83
CA LYS A 81 -3.21 7.74 -5.52
C LYS A 81 -3.29 8.00 -4.01
N TYR A 82 -3.25 6.95 -3.20
CA TYR A 82 -3.33 7.04 -1.75
C TYR A 82 -2.14 7.83 -1.18
N THR A 83 -0.92 7.47 -1.56
CA THR A 83 0.29 8.17 -1.14
C THR A 83 0.30 9.64 -1.59
N ALA A 84 -0.17 9.94 -2.81
CA ALA A 84 -0.34 11.32 -3.26
C ALA A 84 -1.35 12.11 -2.39
N LYS A 85 -2.49 11.50 -2.03
CA LYS A 85 -3.49 12.13 -1.16
C LYS A 85 -3.03 12.30 0.29
N GLU A 86 -2.30 11.34 0.81
CA GLU A 86 -1.70 11.45 2.15
C GLU A 86 -0.71 12.61 2.21
N LEU A 87 0.12 12.77 1.17
CA LEU A 87 1.06 13.87 1.05
C LEU A 87 0.33 15.23 0.91
N GLU A 88 -0.72 15.32 0.10
CA GLU A 88 -1.58 16.51 0.02
C GLU A 88 -2.17 16.89 1.40
N LEU A 89 -2.66 15.90 2.16
CA LEU A 89 -3.19 16.15 3.51
C LEU A 89 -2.11 16.62 4.49
N LEU A 90 -0.90 16.07 4.44
CA LEU A 90 0.22 16.52 5.27
C LEU A 90 0.59 17.97 4.96
N LYS A 91 0.63 18.35 3.67
CA LYS A 91 0.88 19.74 3.26
C LYS A 91 -0.20 20.70 3.74
N LEU A 92 -1.47 20.31 3.65
CA LEU A 92 -2.58 21.11 4.17
C LEU A 92 -2.52 21.25 5.70
N LYS A 93 -2.24 20.16 6.42
CA LYS A 93 -2.02 20.21 7.87
C LYS A 93 -0.88 21.16 8.23
N ALA A 94 0.25 21.09 7.54
CA ALA A 94 1.38 21.99 7.75
C ALA A 94 1.03 23.46 7.46
N ALA A 95 0.24 23.73 6.42
CA ALA A 95 -0.24 25.08 6.11
C ALA A 95 -1.14 25.63 7.23
N LEU A 96 -2.03 24.80 7.79
CA LEU A 96 -2.89 25.16 8.93
C LEU A 96 -2.08 25.37 10.21
N THR A 97 -1.10 24.50 10.50
CA THR A 97 -0.19 24.66 11.65
C THR A 97 0.67 25.92 11.51
N ALA A 98 0.98 26.33 10.28
CA ALA A 98 1.66 27.60 10.00
C ALA A 98 0.74 28.83 10.10
N GLU A 99 -0.53 28.67 10.49
CA GLU A 99 -1.53 29.74 10.67
C GLU A 99 -1.77 30.57 9.40
N ILE A 100 -1.66 29.94 8.22
CA ILE A 100 -1.98 30.60 6.95
C ILE A 100 -3.50 30.75 6.84
N PRO A 101 -4.03 31.91 6.40
CA PRO A 101 -5.46 32.08 6.16
C PRO A 101 -6.02 30.98 5.25
N GLY A 102 -7.20 30.45 5.58
CA GLY A 102 -7.79 29.30 4.86
C GLY A 102 -7.94 29.51 3.35
N GLN A 103 -8.15 30.76 2.91
CA GLN A 103 -8.21 31.14 1.49
C GLN A 103 -6.88 30.94 0.75
N SER A 104 -5.74 31.14 1.43
CA SER A 104 -4.39 30.97 0.86
C SER A 104 -3.74 29.64 1.25
N ALA A 105 -4.38 28.83 2.09
CA ALA A 105 -3.84 27.57 2.58
C ALA A 105 -3.62 26.56 1.45
N ILE A 106 -4.49 26.55 0.43
CA ILE A 106 -4.35 25.67 -0.74
C ILE A 106 -3.15 26.09 -1.60
N GLU A 107 -3.01 27.39 -1.86
CA GLU A 107 -1.89 27.93 -2.62
C GLU A 107 -0.56 27.68 -1.89
N PHE A 108 -0.53 27.94 -0.58
CA PHE A 108 0.62 27.68 0.26
C PHE A 108 0.99 26.20 0.30
N ALA A 109 0.01 25.31 0.47
CA ALA A 109 0.24 23.86 0.45
C ALA A 109 0.81 23.38 -0.89
N SER A 110 0.43 24.00 -2.01
CA SER A 110 0.98 23.65 -3.33
C SER A 110 2.46 24.01 -3.49
N LEU A 111 2.93 25.04 -2.76
CA LEU A 111 4.33 25.46 -2.72
C LEU A 111 5.20 24.61 -1.80
N LEU A 112 4.61 23.82 -0.90
CA LEU A 112 5.37 22.98 0.02
C LEU A 112 6.01 21.80 -0.72
N GLN A 113 7.28 21.54 -0.41
CA GLN A 113 8.06 20.41 -0.91
C GLN A 113 8.50 19.55 0.26
N GLY A 114 8.63 18.24 0.03
CA GLY A 114 8.98 17.25 1.04
C GLY A 114 8.18 15.97 0.90
N GLY A 115 8.78 14.85 1.31
CA GLY A 115 8.15 13.53 1.37
C GLY A 115 7.75 13.11 2.78
N THR A 116 8.25 13.80 3.81
CA THR A 116 8.01 13.51 5.22
C THR A 116 7.39 14.70 5.94
N GLU A 117 6.71 14.44 7.07
CA GLU A 117 6.08 15.49 7.88
C GLU A 117 7.08 16.54 8.37
N ASP A 118 8.28 16.11 8.79
CA ASP A 118 9.34 16.99 9.28
C ASP A 118 9.91 17.91 8.19
N GLU A 119 10.12 17.37 6.98
CA GLU A 119 10.56 18.15 5.83
C GLU A 119 9.52 19.21 5.44
N ILE A 120 8.25 18.78 5.36
CA ILE A 120 7.13 19.67 5.01
C ILE A 120 6.97 20.77 6.07
N ALA A 121 7.07 20.44 7.36
CA ALA A 121 6.97 21.42 8.44
C ALA A 121 8.13 22.42 8.45
N THR A 122 9.35 21.94 8.19
CA THR A 122 10.54 22.79 8.09
C THR A 122 10.45 23.72 6.88
N HIS A 123 10.03 23.19 5.73
CA HIS A 123 9.82 23.97 4.52
C HIS A 123 8.67 24.98 4.71
N ALA A 124 7.57 24.61 5.37
CA ALA A 124 6.48 25.52 5.70
C ALA A 124 6.96 26.70 6.56
N LYS A 125 7.82 26.47 7.55
CA LYS A 125 8.43 27.54 8.34
C LYS A 125 9.32 28.44 7.49
N ALA A 126 10.14 27.87 6.60
CA ALA A 126 11.01 28.64 5.70
C ALA A 126 10.21 29.50 4.72
N VAL A 127 9.18 28.93 4.09
CA VAL A 127 8.26 29.64 3.19
C VAL A 127 7.51 30.74 3.95
N LYS A 128 6.98 30.47 5.16
CA LYS A 128 6.38 31.51 6.00
C LYS A 128 7.38 32.62 6.35
N ALA A 129 8.65 32.31 6.60
CA ALA A 129 9.65 33.34 6.88
C ALA A 129 9.96 34.23 5.66
N LEU A 130 9.88 33.67 4.44
CA LEU A 130 10.07 34.41 3.19
C LEU A 130 8.88 35.30 2.85
N PHE A 131 7.65 34.76 2.96
CA PHE A 131 6.43 35.47 2.58
C PHE A 131 5.78 36.25 3.72
N GLY A 132 5.99 35.87 4.97
CA GLY A 132 5.54 36.59 6.17
C GLY A 132 6.36 37.82 6.52
N LYS A 133 7.45 38.09 5.77
CA LYS A 133 8.10 39.41 5.70
C LYS A 133 7.36 40.38 4.77
N THR A 134 6.09 40.12 4.44
CA THR A 134 5.22 41.16 3.90
C THR A 134 5.23 42.35 4.85
N GLU A 135 5.78 43.44 4.31
CA GLU A 135 5.96 44.74 4.93
C GLU A 135 4.82 45.02 5.92
N THR A 136 5.19 45.30 7.18
CA THR A 136 4.31 46.08 8.04
C THR A 136 3.97 47.31 7.23
N LYS A 137 2.74 47.40 6.73
CA LYS A 137 2.26 48.56 5.99
C LYS A 137 2.52 49.74 6.91
N ASP A 138 3.58 50.50 6.63
CA ASP A 138 3.95 51.63 7.46
C ASP A 138 2.71 52.49 7.53
N ARG A 139 2.25 52.74 8.76
CA ARG A 139 1.11 53.62 8.97
C ARG A 139 1.46 54.91 8.23
N PRO A 140 0.55 55.49 7.43
CA PRO A 140 0.83 56.75 6.74
C PRO A 140 1.37 57.73 7.77
N THR A 141 2.67 57.99 7.68
CA THR A 141 3.34 58.89 8.62
C THR A 141 3.02 60.26 8.08
N ASP A 142 2.18 61.00 8.81
CA ASP A 142 1.87 62.38 8.47
C ASP A 142 3.18 63.18 8.48
N PRO A 143 3.65 63.68 7.32
CA PRO A 143 4.90 64.43 7.24
C PRO A 143 4.91 65.63 8.20
N THR A 144 3.72 66.19 8.50
CA THR A 144 3.57 67.38 9.36
C THR A 144 3.72 67.10 10.86
N GLN A 145 3.66 65.83 11.29
CA GLN A 145 3.78 65.43 12.70
C GLN A 145 5.22 65.06 13.11
N GLY A 146 6.16 65.03 12.16
CA GLY A 146 7.54 64.61 12.41
C GLY A 146 8.62 65.54 11.84
N THR A 147 8.29 66.38 10.85
CA THR A 147 9.19 67.44 10.38
C THR A 147 8.95 68.73 11.17
N GLY A 148 9.01 68.63 12.50
CA GLY A 148 9.15 69.81 13.32
C GLY A 148 10.47 70.46 12.91
N ASN A 149 10.43 71.57 12.18
CA ASN A 149 11.53 72.52 12.20
C ASN A 149 11.52 73.13 13.60
N VAL A 150 12.03 72.35 14.57
CA VAL A 150 12.16 72.77 15.95
C VAL A 150 13.30 73.76 15.95
N LEU A 151 13.00 75.00 15.58
CA LEU A 151 13.83 76.11 16.04
C LEU A 151 13.86 75.95 17.56
N PRO A 152 15.04 75.67 18.17
CA PRO A 152 15.11 75.57 19.60
C PRO A 152 14.58 76.88 20.18
N LEU A 153 13.82 76.84 21.28
CA LEU A 153 13.24 78.02 21.94
C LEU A 153 14.31 79.09 22.30
N ASN A 154 15.60 78.73 22.24
CA ASN A 154 16.75 79.58 22.47
C ASN A 154 17.41 80.14 21.20
N GLY A 155 16.91 79.81 20.01
CA GLY A 155 17.43 80.22 18.69
C GLY A 155 16.41 81.00 17.85
N ASP A 156 15.36 81.54 18.48
CA ASP A 156 14.38 82.38 17.81
C ASP A 156 15.03 83.73 17.41
N PRO A 157 15.15 84.05 16.10
CA PRO A 157 15.78 85.28 15.63
C PRO A 157 15.09 86.53 16.17
N LEU A 158 13.80 86.45 16.53
CA LEU A 158 13.07 87.56 17.14
C LEU A 158 13.56 87.84 18.56
N LEU A 159 13.88 86.80 19.32
CA LEU A 159 14.35 86.91 20.70
C LEU A 159 15.79 87.42 20.75
N GLU A 160 16.63 87.05 19.78
CA GLU A 160 17.95 87.68 19.57
C GLU A 160 17.85 89.14 19.18
N MET A 161 16.88 89.50 18.32
CA MET A 161 16.68 90.88 17.90
C MET A 161 16.22 91.76 19.07
N VAL A 162 15.32 91.25 19.93
CA VAL A 162 14.91 91.94 21.16
C VAL A 162 16.06 92.06 22.15
N LYS A 163 16.87 91.00 22.36
CA LYS A 163 18.08 91.07 23.21
C LYS A 163 19.09 92.10 22.69
N ARG A 164 19.31 92.18 21.37
CA ARG A 164 20.18 93.18 20.73
C ARG A 164 19.65 94.60 20.89
N VAL A 165 18.34 94.80 20.87
CA VAL A 165 17.71 96.14 21.01
C VAL A 165 17.60 96.58 22.48
N VAL A 166 17.37 95.64 23.40
CA VAL A 166 17.12 95.95 24.82
C VAL A 166 18.39 95.91 25.68
N GLY A 167 19.49 95.31 25.20
CA GLY A 167 20.81 95.41 25.83
C GLY A 167 20.88 94.77 27.22
N ALA A 168 21.10 93.46 27.23
CA ALA A 168 21.70 92.74 28.34
C ALA A 168 22.86 91.88 27.80
#